data_AF-X1LUF1-F1
#
_entry.id   AF-X1LUF1-F1
#
_cell.length_a   1.000
_cell.length_b   1.000
_cell.length_c   1.000
_cell.angle_alpha   90.00
_cell.angle_beta   90.00
_cell.angle_gamma   90.00
#
_symmetry.space_group_name_H-M   'P 1'
#
loop_
_entity.id
_entity.type
_entity.pdbx_description
1 polymer ?
#
loop_
_entity_poly.entity_id
_entity_poly.type
_entity_poly.pdbx_seq_one_letter_code
_entity_poly.pdbx_strand_id
1 'polypeptide(L)'
;ARQNPEAFNLMVANTEHHLGCLYGDLGRYKETEKCLIEALNIKKNLAKTNPEAFLPELAASQNILAVLYHRLNRSEEGKRWFSSSWYSKACFESLKKNKKKSLGLLKNAIEFDEKYRKLAKIDENFDNIRDSKEFRKLIEK
;
A
#
# COMPACT_ATOMS: atom_id res chain seq x y z
N ALA A 1 -9.87 27.08 6.54
CA ALA A 1 -9.32 25.75 6.22
C ALA A 1 -7.92 25.79 5.56
N ARG A 2 -7.00 26.70 5.98
CA ARG A 2 -5.72 26.94 5.27
C ARG A 2 -4.44 26.57 6.06
N GLN A 3 -4.55 25.91 7.22
CA GLN A 3 -3.38 25.68 8.10
C GLN A 3 -2.87 24.23 8.18
N ASN A 4 -3.52 23.25 7.53
CA ASN A 4 -2.97 21.89 7.46
C ASN A 4 -3.31 21.21 6.11
N PRO A 5 -2.46 21.39 5.08
CA PRO A 5 -2.64 20.76 3.78
C PRO A 5 -2.70 19.23 3.84
N GLU A 6 -1.97 18.59 4.76
CA GLU A 6 -1.98 17.12 4.92
C GLU A 6 -3.33 16.64 5.45
N ALA A 7 -3.89 17.29 6.47
CA ALA A 7 -5.21 16.96 7.00
C ALA A 7 -6.32 17.20 5.96
N PHE A 8 -6.22 18.26 5.17
CA PHE A 8 -7.15 18.51 4.07
C PHE A 8 -7.05 17.42 3.00
N ASN A 9 -5.84 17.08 2.56
CA ASN A 9 -5.60 16.02 1.58
C ASN A 9 -6.09 14.66 2.09
N LEU A 10 -5.87 14.34 3.36
CA LEU A 10 -6.37 13.14 4.00
C LEU A 10 -7.90 13.08 3.98
N MET A 11 -8.56 14.20 4.31
CA MET A 11 -10.01 14.32 4.26
C MET A 11 -10.55 14.08 2.84
N VAL A 12 -9.90 14.65 1.81
CA VAL A 12 -10.24 14.39 0.40
C VAL A 12 -10.07 12.91 0.08
N ALA A 13 -8.94 12.30 0.44
CA ALA A 13 -8.67 10.87 0.17
C ALA A 13 -9.70 9.95 0.84
N ASN A 14 -10.13 10.24 2.06
CA ASN A 14 -11.15 9.46 2.76
C ASN A 14 -12.54 9.66 2.16
N THR A 15 -12.85 10.87 1.69
CA THR A 15 -14.10 11.16 0.99
C THR A 15 -14.18 10.38 -0.32
N GLU A 16 -13.13 10.42 -1.14
CA GLU A 16 -13.03 9.64 -2.38
C GLU A 16 -13.12 8.14 -2.11
N HIS A 17 -12.47 7.65 -1.05
CA HIS A 17 -12.56 6.24 -0.67
C HIS A 17 -14.00 5.81 -0.36
N HIS A 18 -14.72 6.59 0.46
CA HIS A 18 -16.12 6.28 0.80
C HIS A 18 -17.03 6.38 -0.43
N LEU A 19 -16.82 7.37 -1.29
CA LEU A 19 -17.56 7.51 -2.54
C LEU A 19 -17.33 6.31 -3.47
N GLY A 20 -16.08 5.85 -3.58
CA GLY A 20 -15.74 4.65 -4.36
C GLY A 20 -16.45 3.40 -3.84
N CYS A 21 -16.49 3.20 -2.51
CA CYS A 21 -17.21 2.09 -1.89
C CYS A 21 -18.71 2.16 -2.21
N LEU A 22 -19.33 3.33 -2.08
CA LEU A 22 -20.74 3.54 -2.42
C LEU A 22 -21.02 3.24 -3.91
N TYR A 23 -20.16 3.68 -4.83
CA TYR A 23 -20.30 3.30 -6.24
C TYR A 23 -20.18 1.79 -6.46
N GLY A 24 -19.35 1.10 -5.66
CA GLY A 24 -19.16 -0.34 -5.75
C GLY A 24 -20.42 -1.10 -5.34
N ASP A 25 -21.06 -0.66 -4.26
CA ASP A 25 -22.34 -1.20 -3.79
C ASP A 25 -23.47 -0.98 -4.80
N LEU A 26 -23.39 0.08 -5.60
CA LEU A 26 -24.29 0.37 -6.72
C LEU A 26 -23.89 -0.32 -8.04
N GLY A 27 -22.83 -1.13 -8.07
CA GLY A 27 -22.34 -1.81 -9.27
C GLY A 27 -21.65 -0.90 -10.30
N ARG A 28 -21.35 0.35 -9.94
CA ARG A 28 -20.67 1.35 -10.77
C ARG A 28 -19.16 1.23 -10.68
N TYR A 29 -18.63 0.10 -11.13
CA TYR A 29 -17.24 -0.29 -10.87
C TYR A 29 -16.17 0.61 -11.52
N LYS A 30 -16.48 1.30 -12.63
CA LYS A 30 -15.54 2.24 -13.25
C LYS A 30 -15.33 3.47 -12.37
N GLU A 31 -16.40 3.99 -11.79
CA GLU A 31 -16.37 5.10 -10.86
C GLU A 31 -15.74 4.69 -9.53
N THR A 32 -16.00 3.46 -9.06
CA THR A 32 -15.28 2.88 -7.92
C THR A 32 -13.77 2.87 -8.14
N GLU A 33 -13.31 2.34 -9.27
CA GLU A 33 -11.88 2.27 -9.61
C GLU A 33 -11.26 3.67 -9.63
N LYS A 34 -11.94 4.63 -10.27
CA LYS A 34 -11.47 6.02 -10.34
C LYS A 34 -11.28 6.66 -8.95
N CYS A 35 -12.33 6.65 -8.12
CA CYS A 35 -12.28 7.25 -6.78
C CYS A 35 -11.21 6.59 -5.89
N LEU A 36 -11.10 5.26 -5.94
CA LEU A 36 -10.09 4.54 -5.15
C LEU A 36 -8.66 4.85 -5.60
N ILE A 37 -8.41 5.01 -6.90
CA ILE A 37 -7.10 5.40 -7.43
C ILE A 37 -6.74 6.84 -7.06
N GLU A 38 -7.70 7.77 -7.08
CA GLU A 38 -7.49 9.14 -6.62
C GLU A 38 -7.12 9.19 -5.14
N ALA A 39 -7.90 8.51 -4.29
CA ALA A 39 -7.61 8.36 -2.86
C ALA A 39 -6.23 7.74 -2.61
N LEU A 40 -5.89 6.69 -3.36
CA LEU A 40 -4.61 6.00 -3.28
C LEU A 40 -3.44 6.94 -3.61
N ASN A 41 -3.54 7.74 -4.67
CA ASN A 41 -2.47 8.65 -5.09
C ASN A 41 -2.18 9.71 -4.03
N ILE A 42 -3.22 10.23 -3.38
CA ILE A 42 -3.07 11.17 -2.26
C ILE A 42 -2.37 10.48 -1.09
N LYS A 43 -2.86 9.30 -0.67
CA LYS A 43 -2.27 8.51 0.43
C LYS A 43 -0.83 8.10 0.15
N LYS A 44 -0.47 7.83 -1.10
CA LYS A 44 0.90 7.55 -1.52
C LYS A 44 1.83 8.75 -1.33
N ASN A 45 1.36 9.96 -1.62
CA ASN A 45 2.15 11.17 -1.40
C ASN A 45 2.31 11.46 0.09
N LEU A 46 1.24 11.31 0.88
CA LEU A 46 1.29 11.45 2.34
C LEU A 46 2.22 10.40 2.99
N ALA A 47 2.23 9.16 2.50
CA ALA A 47 3.13 8.12 2.99
C ALA A 47 4.61 8.37 2.68
N LYS A 48 4.95 9.30 1.77
CA LYS A 48 6.34 9.74 1.58
C LYS A 48 6.77 10.77 2.62
N THR A 49 5.84 11.63 3.09
CA THR A 49 6.16 12.68 4.07
C THR A 49 6.06 12.16 5.50
N ASN A 50 5.11 11.27 5.77
CA ASN A 50 4.93 10.63 7.07
C ASN A 50 4.55 9.15 6.90
N PRO A 51 5.53 8.27 6.62
CA PRO A 51 5.29 6.85 6.37
C PRO A 51 4.57 6.15 7.53
N GLU A 52 4.94 6.45 8.77
CA GLU A 52 4.34 5.79 9.95
C GLU A 52 2.83 6.08 10.09
N ALA A 53 2.38 7.29 9.74
CA ALA A 53 0.96 7.63 9.79
C ALA A 53 0.17 7.01 8.62
N PHE A 54 0.74 7.03 7.41
CA PHE A 54 -0.05 6.83 6.18
C PHE A 54 0.20 5.51 5.43
N LEU A 55 1.26 4.76 5.73
CA LEU A 55 1.45 3.42 5.16
C LEU A 55 0.29 2.45 5.48
N PRO A 56 -0.31 2.44 6.69
CA PRO A 56 -1.48 1.61 6.97
C PRO A 56 -2.68 1.97 6.08
N GLU A 57 -2.94 3.26 5.90
CA GLU A 57 -4.03 3.75 5.06
C GLU A 57 -3.80 3.45 3.58
N LEU A 58 -2.56 3.61 3.11
CA LEU A 58 -2.17 3.24 1.75
C LEU A 58 -2.39 1.74 1.51
N ALA A 59 -1.98 0.90 2.45
CA ALA A 59 -2.17 -0.55 2.36
C ALA A 59 -3.65 -0.96 2.34
N ALA A 60 -4.51 -0.25 3.08
CA ALA A 60 -5.95 -0.50 3.08
C ALA A 60 -6.58 -0.19 1.71
N SER A 61 -6.28 0.97 1.12
CA SER A 61 -6.76 1.31 -0.23
C SER A 61 -6.27 0.32 -1.29
N GLN A 62 -5.01 -0.13 -1.22
CA GLN A 62 -4.47 -1.17 -2.11
C GLN A 62 -5.23 -2.49 -1.97
N ASN A 63 -5.59 -2.88 -0.75
CA ASN A 63 -6.34 -4.12 -0.51
C ASN A 63 -7.76 -4.07 -1.10
N ILE A 64 -8.43 -2.91 -1.01
CA ILE A 64 -9.76 -2.74 -1.60
C ILE A 64 -9.69 -2.79 -3.12
N LEU A 65 -8.69 -2.13 -3.74
CA LEU A 65 -8.45 -2.25 -5.17
C LEU A 65 -8.22 -3.71 -5.57
N ALA A 66 -7.43 -4.46 -4.80
CA ALA A 66 -7.21 -5.88 -5.07
C ALA A 66 -8.51 -6.69 -5.11
N VAL A 67 -9.40 -6.47 -4.13
CA VAL A 67 -10.72 -7.11 -4.08
C VAL A 67 -11.61 -6.67 -5.25
N LEU A 68 -11.60 -5.38 -5.59
CA LEU A 68 -12.37 -4.85 -6.73
C LEU A 68 -11.96 -5.53 -8.04
N TYR A 69 -10.65 -5.59 -8.35
CA TYR A 69 -10.19 -6.24 -9.57
C TYR A 69 -10.49 -7.73 -9.60
N HIS A 70 -10.46 -8.41 -8.45
CA HIS A 70 -10.90 -9.80 -8.40
C HIS A 70 -12.40 -9.96 -8.72
N ARG A 71 -13.26 -9.09 -8.20
CA ARG A 71 -14.70 -9.06 -8.53
C ARG A 71 -14.96 -8.75 -10.02
N LEU A 72 -14.06 -8.01 -10.66
CA LEU A 72 -14.11 -7.71 -12.08
C LEU A 72 -13.49 -8.80 -12.98
N ASN A 73 -13.15 -9.99 -12.42
CA ASN A 73 -12.44 -11.07 -13.12
C ASN A 73 -11.07 -10.64 -13.69
N ARG A 74 -10.48 -9.57 -13.13
CA ARG A 74 -9.16 -9.02 -13.48
C ARG A 74 -8.12 -9.50 -12.47
N SER A 75 -7.99 -10.82 -12.35
CA SER A 75 -7.23 -11.46 -11.26
C SER A 75 -5.76 -11.08 -11.19
N GLU A 76 -5.09 -10.86 -12.33
CA GLU A 76 -3.67 -10.46 -12.35
C GLU A 76 -3.44 -9.07 -11.77
N GLU A 77 -4.33 -8.11 -12.05
CA GLU A 77 -4.26 -6.78 -11.43
C GLU A 77 -4.59 -6.86 -9.94
N GLY A 78 -5.57 -7.69 -9.56
CA GLY A 78 -5.87 -7.96 -8.16
C GLY A 78 -4.65 -8.47 -7.38
N LYS A 79 -3.93 -9.45 -7.91
CA LYS A 79 -2.67 -9.96 -7.33
C LYS A 79 -1.62 -8.87 -7.18
N ARG A 80 -1.43 -8.00 -8.19
CA ARG A 80 -0.49 -6.87 -8.11
C ARG A 80 -0.84 -5.91 -6.97
N TRP A 81 -2.12 -5.64 -6.76
CA TRP A 81 -2.57 -4.79 -5.67
C TRP A 81 -2.42 -5.43 -4.29
N PHE A 82 -2.67 -6.75 -4.15
CA PHE A 82 -2.34 -7.48 -2.93
C PHE A 82 -0.85 -7.43 -2.62
N SER A 83 -0.02 -7.64 -3.64
CA SER A 83 1.44 -7.52 -3.53
C SER A 83 1.87 -6.15 -3.04
N SER A 84 1.25 -5.08 -3.57
CA SER A 84 1.48 -3.71 -3.14
C SER A 84 1.04 -3.46 -1.69
N SER A 85 -0.10 -4.03 -1.29
CA SER A 85 -0.60 -3.93 0.09
C SER A 85 0.35 -4.60 1.09
N TRP A 86 0.86 -5.80 0.77
CA TRP A 86 1.85 -6.46 1.60
C TRP A 86 3.15 -5.67 1.71
N TYR A 87 3.63 -5.07 0.62
CA TYR A 87 4.82 -4.23 0.65
C TYR A 87 4.65 -3.01 1.57
N SER A 88 3.55 -2.25 1.43
CA SER A 88 3.26 -1.10 2.30
C SER A 88 3.18 -1.50 3.78
N LYS A 89 2.56 -2.66 4.09
CA LYS A 89 2.53 -3.22 5.45
C LYS A 89 3.92 -3.64 5.92
N ALA A 90 4.76 -4.19 5.05
CA ALA A 90 6.13 -4.59 5.39
C ALA A 90 6.97 -3.37 5.79
N CYS A 91 6.88 -2.28 5.02
CA CYS A 91 7.51 -0.99 5.35
C CYS A 91 7.05 -0.50 6.73
N PHE A 92 5.74 -0.48 6.97
CA PHE A 92 5.18 -0.03 8.26
C PHE A 92 5.68 -0.88 9.44
N GLU A 93 5.67 -2.20 9.31
CA GLU A 93 6.15 -3.09 10.38
C GLU A 93 7.67 -2.97 10.60
N SER A 94 8.43 -2.63 9.57
CA SER A 94 9.86 -2.32 9.71
C SER A 94 10.08 -1.06 10.54
N LEU A 95 9.31 0.01 10.28
CA LEU A 95 9.35 1.24 11.07
C LEU A 95 8.98 0.99 12.54
N LYS A 96 8.01 0.09 12.79
CA LYS A 96 7.64 -0.36 14.15
C LYS A 96 8.64 -1.34 14.77
N LYS A 97 9.79 -1.61 14.13
CA LYS A 97 10.83 -2.56 14.56
C LYS A 97 10.31 -4.00 14.72
N ASN A 98 9.18 -4.33 14.10
CA ASN A 98 8.58 -5.67 14.09
C ASN A 98 9.21 -6.53 12.96
N LYS A 99 10.52 -6.79 13.08
CA LYS A 99 11.33 -7.46 12.03
C LYS A 99 10.68 -8.73 11.48
N LYS A 100 10.22 -9.63 12.34
CA LYS A 100 9.61 -10.91 11.93
C LYS A 100 8.40 -10.71 11.02
N LYS A 101 7.50 -9.78 11.38
CA LYS A 101 6.28 -9.50 10.63
C LYS A 101 6.59 -8.78 9.32
N SER A 102 7.51 -7.80 9.36
CA SER A 102 7.99 -7.09 8.18
C SER A 102 8.56 -8.06 7.12
N LEU A 103 9.46 -8.97 7.52
CA LEU A 103 10.06 -9.95 6.60
C LEU A 103 9.03 -10.91 6.00
N GLY A 104 8.05 -11.37 6.77
CA GLY A 104 6.98 -12.23 6.26
C GLY A 104 6.13 -11.53 5.20
N LEU A 105 5.76 -10.28 5.45
CA LEU A 105 5.00 -9.46 4.51
C LEU A 105 5.81 -9.13 3.25
N LEU A 106 7.08 -8.76 3.40
CA LEU A 106 7.97 -8.47 2.28
C LEU A 106 8.16 -9.71 1.40
N LYS A 107 8.31 -10.90 2.01
CA LYS A 107 8.39 -12.16 1.27
C LYS A 107 7.14 -12.39 0.42
N ASN A 108 5.95 -12.21 0.98
CA ASN A 108 4.70 -12.34 0.23
C ASN A 108 4.63 -11.33 -0.93
N ALA A 109 5.04 -10.08 -0.71
CA ALA A 109 5.09 -9.08 -1.78
C ALA A 109 6.06 -9.51 -2.91
N ILE A 110 7.25 -10.00 -2.57
CA ILE A 110 8.24 -10.42 -3.57
C ILE A 110 7.77 -11.65 -4.36
N GLU A 111 7.10 -12.60 -3.70
CA GLU A 111 6.60 -13.83 -4.33
C GLU A 111 5.58 -13.55 -5.46
N PHE A 112 4.79 -12.49 -5.32
CA PHE A 112 3.80 -12.09 -6.33
C PHE A 112 4.33 -11.05 -7.32
N ASP A 113 5.24 -10.17 -6.90
CA ASP A 113 5.83 -9.17 -7.78
C ASP A 113 7.29 -8.89 -7.38
N GLU A 114 8.19 -9.49 -8.16
CA GLU A 114 9.64 -9.46 -7.97
C GLU A 114 10.22 -8.03 -7.94
N LYS A 115 9.49 -7.03 -8.46
CA LYS A 115 9.93 -5.62 -8.37
C LYS A 115 10.16 -5.18 -6.93
N TYR A 116 9.41 -5.73 -5.97
CA TYR A 116 9.53 -5.37 -4.56
C TYR A 116 10.87 -5.81 -3.95
N ARG A 117 11.54 -6.80 -4.55
CA ARG A 117 12.91 -7.15 -4.18
C ARG A 117 13.86 -6.00 -4.44
N LYS A 118 13.78 -5.41 -5.64
CA LYS A 118 14.63 -4.28 -6.06
C LYS A 118 14.29 -3.01 -5.27
N LEU A 119 13.01 -2.74 -5.05
CA LEU A 119 12.57 -1.59 -4.26
C LEU A 119 13.04 -1.67 -2.80
N ALA A 120 12.91 -2.83 -2.16
CA ALA A 120 13.34 -3.01 -0.77
C ALA A 120 14.85 -2.77 -0.57
N LYS A 121 15.68 -2.93 -1.61
CA LYS A 121 17.13 -2.61 -1.55
C LYS A 121 17.42 -1.14 -1.36
N ILE A 122 16.50 -0.24 -1.71
CA ILE A 122 16.74 1.21 -1.67
C ILE A 122 15.72 1.98 -0.82
N ASP A 123 14.64 1.33 -0.39
CA ASP A 123 13.57 1.96 0.37
C ASP A 123 13.98 2.15 1.84
N GLU A 124 14.12 3.40 2.26
CA GLU A 124 14.55 3.83 3.60
C GLU A 124 13.68 3.29 4.73
N ASN A 125 12.42 2.92 4.45
CA ASN A 125 11.54 2.33 5.46
C ASN A 125 12.09 1.00 6.03
N PHE A 126 13.01 0.36 5.32
CA PHE A 126 13.68 -0.87 5.75
C PHE A 126 15.00 -0.65 6.49
N ASP A 127 15.48 0.58 6.69
CA ASP A 127 16.80 0.85 7.27
C ASP A 127 16.99 0.20 8.65
N ASN A 128 15.94 0.18 9.48
CA ASN A 128 15.95 -0.45 10.79
C ASN A 128 16.21 -1.97 10.77
N ILE A 129 15.96 -2.65 9.65
CA ILE A 129 16.13 -4.11 9.50
C ILE A 129 17.12 -4.50 8.40
N ARG A 130 17.66 -3.53 7.65
CA ARG A 130 18.49 -3.72 6.46
C ARG A 130 19.74 -4.56 6.70
N ASP A 131 20.35 -4.40 7.87
CA ASP A 131 21.56 -5.13 8.26
C ASP A 131 21.31 -6.53 8.78
N SER A 132 20.04 -6.91 9.00
CA SER A 132 19.73 -8.27 9.43
C SER A 132 20.05 -9.29 8.34
N LYS A 133 20.66 -10.40 8.74
CA LYS A 133 20.98 -11.53 7.85
C LYS A 133 19.75 -12.03 7.10
N GLU A 134 18.59 -12.04 7.77
CA GLU A 134 17.33 -12.49 7.17
C GLU A 134 16.85 -11.54 6.06
N PHE A 135 16.96 -10.22 6.27
CA PHE A 135 16.60 -9.23 5.26
C PHE A 135 17.51 -9.34 4.04
N ARG A 136 18.83 -9.32 4.23
CA ARG A 136 19.82 -9.47 3.14
C ARG A 136 19.57 -10.73 2.31
N LYS A 137 19.39 -11.88 2.96
CA LYS A 137 19.04 -13.14 2.28
C LYS A 137 17.73 -13.05 1.48
N LEU A 138 16.76 -12.27 1.94
CA LEU A 138 15.49 -12.08 1.25
C LEU A 138 15.62 -11.20 0.00
N ILE A 139 16.54 -10.23 -0.03
CA ILE A 139 16.68 -9.27 -1.14
C ILE A 139 17.86 -9.58 -2.10
N GLU A 140 18.85 -10.37 -1.68
CA GLU A 140 20.07 -10.66 -2.46
C GLU A 140 20.00 -11.91 -3.35
N LYS A 141 18.91 -12.70 -3.29
CA LYS A 141 18.65 -13.70 -4.33
C LYS A 141 18.48 -13.04 -5.70
#